data_AF-A0A386ZLV1-F1
#
_entry.id   AF-A0A386ZLV1-F1
#
_cell.length_a   1.000
_cell.length_b   1.000
_cell.length_c   1.000
_cell.angle_alpha   90.00
_cell.angle_beta   90.00
_cell.angle_gamma   90.00
#
_symmetry.space_group_name_H-M   'P 1'
#
loop_
_entity.id
_entity.type
_entity.pdbx_description
1 polymer ?
#
loop_
_entity_poly.entity_id
_entity_poly.type
_entity_poly.pdbx_seq_one_letter_code
_entity_poly.pdbx_strand_id
1 'polypeptide(L)' 'MTTRTLTRAEYDAKAREGYAGRIDREDEAAGIWRQIYPDWDGKRWAMGADTAGPYFDPINVRD' A
#
# COMPACT_ATOMS: atom_id res chain seq x y z
N MET A 1 -6.16 3.14 -12.03
CA MET A 1 -4.72 2.80 -11.93
C MET A 1 -4.63 1.34 -11.49
N THR A 2 -3.48 0.68 -11.67
CA THR A 2 -3.27 -0.67 -11.13
C THR A 2 -2.58 -0.59 -9.77
N THR A 3 -3.01 -1.43 -8.84
CA THR A 3 -2.43 -1.50 -7.50
C THR A 3 -1.06 -2.13 -7.56
N ARG A 4 -0.08 -1.53 -6.89
CA ARG A 4 1.24 -2.15 -6.77
C ARG A 4 1.17 -3.43 -5.96
N THR A 5 1.97 -4.41 -6.36
CA THR A 5 2.09 -5.68 -5.66
C THR A 5 3.50 -5.82 -5.11
N LEU A 6 3.60 -6.20 -3.84
CA LEU A 6 4.85 -6.60 -3.21
C LEU A 6 4.81 -8.10 -2.89
N THR A 7 5.98 -8.72 -2.83
CA THR A 7 6.15 -10.01 -2.17
C THR A 7 5.94 -9.88 -0.66
N ARG A 8 5.69 -11.00 0.04
CA ARG A 8 5.67 -11.00 1.52
C ARG A 8 6.97 -10.42 2.10
N ALA A 9 8.11 -10.84 1.56
CA ALA A 9 9.42 -10.45 2.06
C ALA A 9 9.68 -8.93 1.92
N GLU A 10 9.31 -8.34 0.79
CA GLU A 10 9.43 -6.89 0.58
C GLU A 10 8.52 -6.10 1.51
N TYR A 11 7.27 -6.57 1.69
CA TYR A 11 6.34 -5.96 2.63
C TYR A 11 6.87 -6.01 4.06
N ASP A 12 7.36 -7.17 4.51
CA ASP A 12 7.87 -7.34 5.87
C ASP A 12 9.17 -6.56 6.12
N ALA A 13 10.02 -6.38 5.10
CA ALA A 13 11.19 -5.49 5.19
C ALA A 13 10.75 -4.05 5.43
N LYS A 14 9.80 -3.53 4.64
CA LYS A 14 9.27 -2.17 4.81
C LYS A 14 8.53 -2.00 6.13
N ALA A 15 7.72 -2.97 6.54
CA ALA A 15 6.94 -2.89 7.78
C ALA A 15 7.83 -2.82 9.02
N ARG A 16 8.97 -3.54 9.04
CA ARG A 16 9.96 -3.47 10.13
C ARG A 16 10.56 -2.08 10.31
N GLU A 17 10.64 -1.31 9.23
CA GLU A 17 11.15 0.06 9.23
C GLU A 17 10.04 1.12 9.38
N GLY A 18 8.78 0.70 9.54
CA GLY A 18 7.63 1.60 9.61
C GLY A 18 7.18 2.18 8.25
N TYR A 19 7.69 1.64 7.15
CA TYR A 19 7.36 2.05 5.78
C TYR A 19 6.23 1.22 5.14
N ALA A 20 5.56 0.35 5.88
CA ALA A 20 4.37 -0.35 5.41
C ALA A 20 3.49 -0.77 6.59
N GLY A 21 2.20 -0.96 6.33
CA GLY A 21 1.26 -1.33 7.38
C GLY A 21 -0.08 -1.84 6.87
N ARG A 22 -0.90 -2.28 7.83
CA ARG A 22 -2.28 -2.68 7.59
C ARG A 22 -3.21 -1.47 7.65
N ILE A 23 -4.30 -1.56 6.92
CA ILE A 23 -5.46 -0.70 7.11
C ILE A 23 -6.38 -1.43 8.09
N ASP A 24 -6.34 -1.02 9.36
CA ASP A 24 -7.14 -1.66 10.41
C ASP A 24 -8.55 -1.09 10.51
N ARG A 25 -8.76 0.11 9.96
CA ARG A 25 -10.05 0.77 9.83
C ARG A 25 -10.16 1.41 8.46
N GLU A 26 -11.30 1.22 7.82
CA GLU A 26 -11.63 1.93 6.60
C GLU A 26 -12.05 3.37 6.93
N ASP A 27 -11.27 4.32 6.42
CA ASP A 27 -11.52 5.76 6.50
C ASP A 27 -11.75 6.34 5.10
N GLU A 28 -11.96 7.66 5.03
CA GLU A 28 -12.20 8.36 3.78
C GLU A 28 -11.07 8.17 2.76
N ALA A 29 -9.81 8.14 3.23
CA ALA A 29 -8.65 7.91 2.37
C ALA A 29 -8.66 6.51 1.76
N ALA A 30 -8.93 5.47 2.56
CA ALA A 30 -9.09 4.11 2.05
C ALA A 30 -10.27 4.00 1.06
N GLY A 31 -11.37 4.71 1.31
CA GLY A 31 -12.52 4.79 0.41
C GLY A 31 -12.20 5.44 -0.93
N ILE A 32 -11.41 6.52 -0.95
CA ILE A 32 -10.92 7.16 -2.18
C ILE A 32 -9.98 6.21 -2.92
N TRP A 33 -9.07 5.52 -2.22
CA TRP A 33 -8.15 4.59 -2.85
C TRP A 33 -8.86 3.44 -3.55
N ARG A 34 -9.93 2.87 -3.00
CA ARG A 34 -10.70 1.82 -3.71
C ARG A 34 -11.31 2.31 -5.03
N GLN A 35 -11.69 3.57 -5.11
CA GLN A 35 -12.24 4.15 -6.35
C GLN A 35 -11.16 4.29 -7.42
N ILE A 36 -9.92 4.61 -7.01
CA ILE A 36 -8.79 4.82 -7.93
C ILE A 36 -8.09 3.50 -8.30
N TYR A 37 -8.05 2.56 -7.35
CA TYR A 37 -7.36 1.28 -7.37
C TYR A 37 -8.38 0.15 -7.11
N PRO A 38 -9.24 -0.17 -8.10
CA PRO A 38 -10.31 -1.15 -7.94
C PRO A 38 -9.82 -2.59 -7.74
N ASP A 39 -8.55 -2.86 -8.07
CA ASP A 39 -7.87 -4.14 -7.87
C ASP A 39 -7.17 -4.25 -6.50
N TRP A 40 -7.23 -3.22 -5.66
CA TRP A 40 -6.65 -3.24 -4.33
C TRP A 40 -7.53 -4.04 -3.35
N ASP A 41 -6.91 -4.91 -2.56
CA ASP A 41 -7.59 -5.69 -1.53
C ASP A 41 -8.18 -4.84 -0.40
N GLY A 42 -7.78 -3.57 -0.30
CA GLY A 42 -8.21 -2.66 0.77
C GLY A 42 -7.55 -2.93 2.14
N LYS A 43 -6.45 -3.69 2.16
CA LYS A 43 -5.89 -4.23 3.42
C LYS A 43 -4.58 -3.61 3.86
N ARG A 44 -3.78 -3.06 2.93
CA ARG A 44 -2.37 -2.72 3.18
C ARG A 44 -1.92 -1.50 2.40
N TRP A 45 -1.01 -0.75 3.02
CA TRP A 45 -0.33 0.39 2.44
C TRP A 45 1.19 0.20 2.54
N ALA A 46 1.94 0.88 1.67
CA ALA A 46 3.38 1.02 1.79
C ALA A 46 3.84 2.40 1.32
N MET A 47 4.94 2.88 1.90
CA MET A 47 5.67 4.02 1.38
C MET A 47 6.63 3.56 0.27
N GLY A 48 6.54 4.25 -0.87
CA GLY A 48 7.53 4.22 -1.93
C GLY A 48 8.29 5.55 -1.99
N ALA A 49 9.28 5.62 -2.86
CA ALA A 49 10.01 6.84 -3.16
C ALA A 49 10.36 6.88 -4.64
N ASP A 50 10.18 8.05 -5.25
CA ASP A 50 10.62 8.34 -6.62
C ASP A 50 11.35 9.69 -6.68
N THR A 51 11.59 10.21 -7.90
CA THR A 51 12.29 11.48 -8.11
C THR A 51 11.57 12.69 -7.50
N ALA A 52 10.28 12.59 -7.18
CA ALA A 52 9.50 13.63 -6.51
C ALA A 52 9.49 13.49 -4.98
N GLY A 53 10.04 12.40 -4.43
CA GLY A 53 10.13 12.14 -2.99
C GLY A 53 9.33 10.92 -2.53
N PRO A 54 9.12 10.77 -1.22
CA PRO A 54 8.34 9.66 -0.67
C PRO A 54 6.84 9.86 -0.91
N TYR A 55 6.14 8.77 -1.22
CA TYR A 55 4.69 8.75 -1.39
C TYR A 55 4.08 7.53 -0.70
N PHE A 56 2.79 7.65 -0.32
CA PHE A 56 2.00 6.57 0.24
C PHE A 56 1.16 5.89 -0.83
N ASP A 57 1.22 4.56 -0.90
CA ASP A 57 0.48 3.77 -1.88
C ASP A 57 -0.36 2.65 -1.25
N PRO A 58 -1.58 2.41 -1.78
CA PRO A 58 -2.27 1.15 -1.57
C PRO A 58 -1.52 0.02 -2.27
N ILE A 59 -1.30 -1.09 -1.55
CA ILE A 59 -0.59 -2.25 -2.09
C ILE A 59 -1.36 -3.56 -1.88
N ASN A 60 -1.17 -4.47 -2.82
CA ASN A 60 -1.45 -5.88 -2.64
C ASN A 60 -0.17 -6.61 -2.23
N VAL A 61 -0.33 -7.71 -1.49
CA VAL A 61 0.80 -8.60 -1.21
C VAL A 61 0.46 -9.98 -1.74
N ARG A 62 1.32 -10.50 -2.61
CA ARG A 62 1.20 -11.79 -3.30
C ARG A 62 2.57 -12.46 -3.27
N ASP A 63 2.62 -13.78 -3.33
CA ASP A 63 3.85 -14.58 -3.36
C ASP A 63 3.99 -15.30 -4.71
#